data_AF-A0A949I4A7-F1
#
_entry.id   AF-A0A949I4A7-F1
#
_cell.length_a   1.000
_cell.length_b   1.000
_cell.length_c   1.000
_cell.angle_alpha   90.00
_cell.angle_beta   90.00
_cell.angle_gamma   90.00
#
_symmetry.space_group_name_H-M   'P 1'
#
loop_
_entity.id
_entity.type
_entity.pdbx_description
1 polymer ?
#
loop_
_entity_poly.entity_id
_entity_poly.type
_entity_poly.pdbx_seq_one_letter_code
_entity_poly.pdbx_strand_id
1 'polypeptide(L)'
;MNDNYEKLFQTLERFEPSRKLFSLVTARIYLAQRRSARIRLIFGGMMAIASFAAIVSSFQYAIREFYQSGFYEYFSFLLSDSGYVLSSWKEFSVSLAESLPLTSITIFLAAVFAFLVSAKLAIKNIRPNYNYKLT
;
A
#
# COMPACT_ATOMS: atom_id res chain seq x y z
N MET A 1 33.13 8.29 34.20
CA MET A 1 31.91 9.09 34.38
C MET A 1 30.68 8.18 34.27
N ASN A 2 30.64 7.07 35.04
CA ASN A 2 29.61 6.03 34.87
C ASN A 2 29.09 5.41 36.19
N ASP A 3 29.66 5.75 37.35
CA ASP A 3 29.37 5.05 38.63
C ASP A 3 28.32 5.74 39.52
N ASN A 4 27.78 6.89 39.07
CA ASN A 4 26.84 7.67 39.89
C ASN A 4 25.38 7.24 39.70
N TYR A 5 25.04 6.52 38.62
CA TYR A 5 23.65 6.13 38.35
C TYR A 5 23.22 4.94 39.21
N GLU A 6 24.12 3.99 39.44
CA GLU A 6 23.85 2.81 40.27
C GLU A 6 23.50 3.17 41.71
N LYS A 7 24.17 4.19 42.28
CA LYS A 7 23.87 4.69 43.63
C LYS A 7 22.49 5.35 43.73
N LEU A 8 22.02 5.99 42.66
CA LEU A 8 20.67 6.55 42.60
C LEU A 8 19.60 5.45 42.66
N PHE A 9 19.78 4.36 41.90
CA PHE A 9 18.82 3.24 41.91
C PHE A 9 18.88 2.39 43.19
N GLN A 10 20.02 2.38 43.89
CA GLN A 10 20.15 1.71 45.20
C GLN A 10 19.54 2.52 46.35
N THR A 11 19.42 3.85 46.21
CA THR A 11 18.87 4.75 47.24
C THR A 11 17.36 4.97 47.09
N LEU A 12 16.81 4.67 45.91
CA LEU A 12 15.36 4.65 45.70
C LEU A 12 14.79 3.44 46.47
N GLU A 13 14.25 3.71 47.66
CA GLU A 13 13.35 2.81 48.37
C GLU A 13 12.39 2.18 47.35
N ARG A 14 12.27 0.84 47.33
CA ARG A 14 11.39 0.12 46.40
C ARG A 14 9.93 0.47 46.72
N PHE A 15 9.50 1.64 46.25
CA PHE A 15 8.13 2.09 46.32
C PHE A 15 7.37 1.31 45.26
N GLU A 16 6.61 0.29 45.67
CA GLU A 16 5.65 -0.33 44.76
C GLU A 16 4.72 0.78 44.25
N PRO A 17 4.72 1.06 42.93
CA PRO A 17 3.89 2.12 42.40
C PRO A 17 2.45 1.80 42.75
N SER A 18 1.74 2.79 43.32
CA SER A 18 0.33 2.60 43.67
C SER A 18 -0.42 2.05 42.46
N ARG A 19 -1.29 1.05 42.66
CA ARG A 19 -2.08 0.45 41.56
C ARG A 19 -2.82 1.50 40.71
N LYS A 20 -3.15 2.64 41.34
CA LYS A 20 -3.75 3.83 40.71
C LYS A 20 -2.82 4.53 39.71
N LEU A 21 -1.53 4.65 40.01
CA LEU A 21 -0.56 5.26 39.08
C LEU A 21 -0.36 4.36 37.85
N PHE A 22 -0.22 3.06 38.07
CA PHE A 22 -0.12 2.08 36.98
C PHE A 22 -1.34 2.15 36.05
N SER A 23 -2.56 2.13 36.61
CA SER A 23 -3.79 2.19 35.82
C SER A 23 -3.93 3.50 35.02
N LEU A 24 -3.47 4.63 35.58
CA LEU A 24 -3.49 5.92 34.91
C LEU A 24 -2.52 5.97 33.73
N VAL A 25 -1.30 5.45 33.91
CA VAL A 25 -0.30 5.39 32.83
C VAL A 25 -0.77 4.46 31.71
N THR A 26 -1.26 3.27 32.02
CA THR A 26 -1.79 2.34 31.01
C THR A 26 -2.99 2.92 30.27
N ALA A 27 -3.90 3.63 30.96
CA ALA A 27 -5.04 4.29 30.32
C ALA A 27 -4.59 5.38 29.34
N ARG A 28 -3.60 6.20 29.71
CA ARG A 28 -3.04 7.23 28.81
C ARG A 28 -2.35 6.63 27.58
N ILE A 29 -1.59 5.54 27.77
CA ILE A 29 -0.97 4.80 26.66
C ILE A 29 -2.05 4.28 25.71
N TYR A 30 -3.10 3.65 26.24
CA TYR A 30 -4.19 3.11 25.43
C TYR A 30 -4.93 4.21 24.65
N LEU A 31 -5.21 5.35 25.27
CA LEU A 31 -5.83 6.50 24.60
C LEU A 31 -4.96 7.05 23.47
N ALA A 32 -3.65 7.18 23.69
CA ALA A 32 -2.70 7.61 22.68
C ALA A 32 -2.62 6.63 21.50
N GLN A 33 -2.56 5.32 21.79
CA GLN A 33 -2.58 4.27 20.77
C GLN A 33 -3.89 4.30 19.96
N ARG A 34 -5.04 4.44 20.62
CA ARG A 34 -6.36 4.52 19.96
C ARG A 34 -6.47 5.74 19.06
N ARG A 35 -5.95 6.90 19.50
CA ARG A 35 -5.91 8.11 18.68
C ARG A 35 -5.04 7.91 17.43
N SER A 36 -3.85 7.34 17.59
CA SER A 36 -2.96 7.02 16.47
C SER A 36 -3.59 6.03 15.49
N ALA A 37 -4.21 4.95 15.98
CA ALA A 37 -4.91 3.97 15.16
C ALA A 37 -6.07 4.59 14.37
N ARG A 38 -6.88 5.47 15.01
CA ARG A 38 -7.97 6.19 14.34
C ARG A 38 -7.45 7.08 13.21
N ILE A 39 -6.38 7.85 13.46
CA ILE A 39 -5.77 8.71 12.44
C ILE A 39 -5.29 7.86 11.26
N ARG A 40 -4.55 6.77 11.53
CA ARG A 40 -4.06 5.87 10.47
C ARG A 40 -5.20 5.23 9.67
N LEU A 41 -6.31 4.89 10.31
CA LEU A 41 -7.48 4.32 9.65
C LEU A 41 -8.18 5.35 8.75
N ILE A 42 -8.32 6.60 9.20
CA ILE A 42 -8.88 7.69 8.39
C ILE A 42 -8.01 7.94 7.16
N PHE A 43 -6.70 8.16 7.35
CA PHE A 43 -5.79 8.39 6.22
C PHE A 43 -5.71 7.18 5.28
N GLY A 44 -5.64 5.96 5.83
CA GLY A 44 -5.64 4.73 5.05
C GLY A 44 -6.93 4.54 4.25
N GLY A 45 -8.08 4.86 4.85
CA GLY A 45 -9.39 4.80 4.20
C GLY A 45 -9.53 5.84 3.09
N MET A 46 -9.15 7.09 3.34
CA MET A 46 -9.13 8.15 2.32
C MET A 46 -8.22 7.78 1.15
N MET A 47 -7.02 7.27 1.44
CA MET A 47 -6.09 6.81 0.42
C MET A 47 -6.67 5.64 -0.39
N ALA A 48 -7.35 4.69 0.25
CA ALA A 48 -7.99 3.58 -0.46
C ALA A 48 -9.09 4.06 -1.41
N ILE A 49 -9.95 4.99 -0.97
CA ILE A 49 -10.99 5.58 -1.82
C ILE A 49 -10.37 6.34 -3.00
N ALA A 50 -9.35 7.16 -2.76
CA ALA A 50 -8.66 7.90 -3.80
C ALA A 50 -7.97 6.96 -4.81
N SER A 51 -7.34 5.89 -4.33
CA SER A 51 -6.71 4.88 -5.18
C SER A 51 -7.74 4.13 -6.01
N PHE A 52 -8.90 3.83 -5.44
CA PHE A 52 -10.00 3.19 -6.17
C PHE A 52 -10.55 4.09 -7.29
N ALA A 53 -10.75 5.38 -7.01
CA ALA A 53 -11.11 6.34 -8.06
C ALA A 53 -10.03 6.42 -9.15
N ALA A 54 -8.74 6.41 -8.77
CA ALA A 54 -7.63 6.38 -9.71
C ALA A 54 -7.62 5.12 -10.57
N ILE A 55 -7.97 3.94 -10.03
CA ILE A 55 -8.13 2.69 -10.80
C ILE A 55 -9.19 2.87 -11.88
N VAL A 56 -10.37 3.40 -11.53
CA VAL A 56 -11.46 3.58 -12.51
C VAL A 56 -11.05 4.53 -13.63
N SER A 57 -10.47 5.68 -13.28
CA SER A 57 -10.03 6.68 -14.28
C SER A 57 -8.87 6.17 -15.14
N SER A 58 -7.88 5.50 -14.54
CA SER A 58 -6.74 4.95 -15.28
C SER A 58 -7.13 3.76 -16.15
N PHE A 59 -8.12 2.96 -15.74
CA PHE A 59 -8.66 1.89 -16.57
C PHE A 59 -9.34 2.44 -17.83
N GLN A 60 -10.17 3.48 -17.68
CA GLN A 60 -10.80 4.15 -18.82
C GLN A 60 -9.75 4.78 -19.75
N TYR A 61 -8.71 5.39 -19.18
CA TYR A 61 -7.59 5.95 -19.93
C TYR A 61 -6.83 4.85 -20.70
N ALA A 62 -6.51 3.74 -20.04
CA ALA A 62 -5.83 2.60 -20.64
C ALA A 62 -6.62 1.99 -21.79
N ILE A 63 -7.95 1.82 -21.65
CA ILE A 63 -8.80 1.35 -22.75
C ILE A 63 -8.72 2.29 -23.96
N ARG A 64 -8.83 3.60 -23.74
CA ARG A 64 -8.78 4.59 -24.83
C ARG A 64 -7.43 4.54 -25.56
N GLU A 65 -6.34 4.54 -24.82
CA GLU A 65 -4.98 4.41 -25.38
C GLU A 65 -4.79 3.08 -26.12
N PHE A 66 -5.36 1.99 -25.62
CA PHE A 66 -5.28 0.68 -26.27
C PHE A 66 -5.96 0.68 -27.65
N TYR A 67 -7.09 1.38 -27.80
CA TYR A 67 -7.75 1.55 -29.09
C TYR A 67 -7.09 2.59 -30.01
N GLN A 68 -6.46 3.63 -29.44
CA GLN A 68 -5.82 4.70 -30.23
C GLN A 68 -4.42 4.34 -30.72
N SER A 69 -3.73 3.46 -30.01
CA SER A 69 -2.33 3.10 -30.30
C SER A 69 -2.15 2.12 -31.45
N GLY A 70 -3.22 1.53 -31.99
CA GLY A 70 -3.14 0.50 -33.02
C GLY A 70 -2.71 -0.88 -32.49
N PHE A 71 -2.46 -1.01 -31.18
CA PHE A 71 -1.99 -2.25 -30.59
C PHE A 71 -2.98 -3.40 -30.80
N TYR A 72 -4.27 -3.12 -30.67
CA TYR A 72 -5.33 -4.12 -30.88
C TYR A 72 -5.31 -4.65 -32.32
N GLU A 73 -5.12 -3.77 -33.30
CA GLU A 73 -5.02 -4.11 -34.71
C GLU A 73 -3.81 -5.00 -34.99
N TYR A 74 -2.62 -4.63 -34.49
CA TYR A 74 -1.43 -5.47 -34.60
C TYR A 74 -1.63 -6.82 -33.91
N PHE A 75 -2.12 -6.83 -32.68
CA PHE A 75 -2.37 -8.06 -31.92
C PHE A 75 -3.37 -8.99 -32.63
N SER A 76 -4.43 -8.42 -33.20
CA SER A 76 -5.40 -9.16 -34.03
C SER A 76 -4.75 -9.74 -35.28
N PHE A 77 -3.86 -8.97 -35.94
CA PHE A 77 -3.12 -9.42 -37.12
C PHE A 77 -2.23 -10.63 -36.83
N LEU A 78 -1.61 -10.67 -35.65
CA LEU A 78 -0.79 -11.80 -35.19
C LEU A 78 -1.59 -13.11 -35.12
N LEU A 79 -2.86 -13.03 -34.71
CA LEU A 79 -3.75 -14.19 -34.61
C LEU A 79 -4.40 -14.57 -35.95
N SER A 80 -4.57 -13.61 -36.84
CA SER A 80 -5.33 -13.78 -38.09
C SER A 80 -4.45 -14.27 -39.25
N ASP A 81 -3.23 -13.75 -39.39
CA ASP A 81 -2.34 -14.04 -40.51
C ASP A 81 -0.92 -14.36 -40.03
N SER A 82 -0.81 -15.48 -39.32
CA SER A 82 0.45 -15.92 -38.70
C SER A 82 1.56 -16.20 -39.73
N GLY A 83 1.20 -16.50 -40.99
CA GLY A 83 2.16 -16.78 -42.06
C GLY A 83 2.99 -15.56 -42.45
N TYR A 84 2.33 -14.41 -42.64
CA TYR A 84 3.00 -13.13 -42.91
C TYR A 84 3.79 -12.62 -41.70
N VAL A 85 3.27 -12.85 -40.50
CA VAL A 85 3.92 -12.46 -39.24
C VAL A 85 5.22 -13.24 -39.02
N LEU A 86 5.28 -14.51 -39.41
CA LEU A 86 6.49 -15.34 -39.32
C LEU A 86 7.60 -14.85 -40.27
N SER A 87 7.26 -14.40 -41.48
CA SER A 87 8.24 -13.85 -42.43
C SER A 87 8.84 -12.51 -41.99
N SER A 88 8.07 -11.70 -41.27
CA SER A 88 8.47 -10.35 -40.83
C SER A 88 8.46 -10.20 -39.31
N TRP A 89 8.75 -11.28 -38.56
CA TRP A 89 8.58 -11.33 -37.10
C TRP A 89 9.33 -10.23 -36.37
N LYS A 90 10.51 -9.85 -36.87
CA LYS A 90 11.36 -8.81 -36.26
C LYS A 90 10.70 -7.44 -36.35
N GLU A 91 10.33 -7.00 -37.55
CA GLU A 91 9.67 -5.71 -37.79
C GLU A 91 8.32 -5.66 -37.07
N PHE A 92 7.55 -6.75 -37.16
CA PHE A 92 6.27 -6.86 -36.49
C PHE A 92 6.40 -6.74 -34.96
N SER A 93 7.38 -7.41 -34.36
CA SER A 93 7.59 -7.35 -32.91
C SER A 93 7.96 -5.95 -32.42
N VAL A 94 8.72 -5.18 -33.22
CA VAL A 94 9.06 -3.78 -32.93
C VAL A 94 7.81 -2.90 -33.01
N SER A 95 7.02 -3.00 -34.08
CA SER A 95 5.77 -2.20 -34.19
C SER A 95 4.74 -2.56 -33.11
N LEU A 96 4.64 -3.83 -32.72
CA LEU A 96 3.79 -4.27 -31.62
C LEU A 96 4.27 -3.69 -30.28
N ALA A 97 5.58 -3.63 -30.06
CA ALA A 97 6.15 -3.03 -28.85
C ALA A 97 5.96 -1.50 -28.82
N GLU A 98 6.11 -0.82 -29.95
CA GLU A 98 5.93 0.63 -30.06
C GLU A 98 4.47 1.06 -29.91
N SER A 99 3.53 0.23 -30.37
CA SER A 99 2.09 0.47 -30.17
C SER A 99 1.62 0.15 -28.76
N LEU A 100 2.41 -0.54 -27.93
CA LEU A 100 1.94 -0.90 -26.59
C LEU A 100 1.82 0.36 -25.71
N PRO A 101 0.64 0.66 -25.12
CA PRO A 101 0.42 1.89 -24.38
C PRO A 101 0.99 1.80 -22.94
N LEU A 102 2.32 1.68 -22.84
CA LEU A 102 3.09 1.43 -21.62
C LEU A 102 2.75 2.41 -20.50
N THR A 103 2.60 3.69 -20.83
CA THR A 103 2.29 4.74 -19.85
C THR A 103 0.96 4.49 -19.16
N SER A 104 -0.07 4.18 -19.93
CA SER A 104 -1.43 3.96 -19.40
C SER A 104 -1.49 2.71 -18.51
N ILE A 105 -0.82 1.62 -18.94
CA ILE A 105 -0.70 0.37 -18.18
C ILE A 105 0.06 0.62 -16.88
N THR A 106 1.16 1.38 -16.92
CA THR A 106 1.97 1.70 -15.75
C THR A 106 1.16 2.50 -14.72
N ILE A 107 0.41 3.52 -15.16
CA ILE A 107 -0.44 4.33 -14.28
C ILE A 107 -1.52 3.45 -13.64
N PHE A 108 -2.18 2.58 -14.43
CA PHE A 108 -3.19 1.66 -13.92
C PHE A 108 -2.62 0.70 -12.86
N LEU A 109 -1.47 0.08 -13.15
CA LEU A 109 -0.80 -0.83 -12.20
C LEU A 109 -0.35 -0.10 -10.93
N ALA A 110 0.13 1.13 -11.05
CA ALA A 110 0.49 1.96 -9.89
C ALA A 110 -0.74 2.25 -9.01
N ALA A 111 -1.89 2.57 -9.62
CA ALA A 111 -3.15 2.79 -8.91
C ALA A 111 -3.63 1.51 -8.19
N VAL A 112 -3.56 0.36 -8.85
CA VAL A 112 -3.87 -0.95 -8.25
C VAL A 112 -2.95 -1.24 -7.07
N PHE A 113 -1.64 -1.03 -7.23
CA PHE A 113 -0.67 -1.24 -6.16
C PHE A 113 -0.95 -0.33 -4.96
N ALA A 114 -1.19 0.96 -5.19
CA ALA A 114 -1.55 1.91 -4.13
C ALA A 114 -2.82 1.50 -3.38
N PHE A 115 -3.83 0.99 -4.09
CA PHE A 115 -5.04 0.46 -3.49
C PHE A 115 -4.77 -0.77 -2.62
N LEU A 116 -3.97 -1.73 -3.10
CA LEU A 116 -3.63 -2.93 -2.32
C LEU A 116 -2.84 -2.59 -1.05
N VAL A 117 -1.89 -1.66 -1.15
CA VAL A 117 -1.09 -1.20 0.01
C VAL A 117 -1.99 -0.50 1.03
N SER A 118 -2.85 0.43 0.59
CA SER A 118 -3.76 1.15 1.48
C SER A 118 -4.79 0.23 2.14
N ALA A 119 -5.36 -0.73 1.39
CA ALA A 119 -6.26 -1.75 1.92
C ALA A 119 -5.56 -2.63 2.98
N LYS A 120 -4.34 -3.09 2.70
CA LYS A 120 -3.53 -3.87 3.67
C LYS A 120 -3.29 -3.09 4.96
N LEU A 121 -2.96 -1.81 4.85
CA LEU A 121 -2.75 -0.94 6.02
C LEU A 121 -4.04 -0.72 6.80
N ALA A 122 -5.17 -0.50 6.12
CA ALA A 122 -6.47 -0.35 6.76
C ALA A 122 -6.87 -1.61 7.54
N ILE A 123 -6.75 -2.80 6.92
CA ILE A 123 -7.08 -4.09 7.55
C ILE A 123 -6.20 -4.34 8.79
N LYS A 124 -4.89 -4.04 8.72
CA LYS A 124 -3.97 -4.17 9.85
C LYS A 124 -4.39 -3.30 11.05
N ASN A 125 -4.93 -2.12 10.80
CA ASN A 125 -5.37 -1.20 11.85
C ASN A 125 -6.77 -1.53 12.41
N ILE A 126 -7.59 -2.30 11.67
CA ILE A 126 -8.91 -2.76 12.13
C ILE A 126 -8.81 -3.98 13.04
N ARG A 127 -7.83 -4.87 12.81
CA ARG A 127 -7.63 -6.04 13.68
C ARG A 127 -7.23 -5.58 15.09
N PRO A 128 -8.00 -5.94 16.14
CA PRO A 128 -7.59 -5.66 17.51
C PRO A 128 -6.27 -6.39 17.76
N ASN A 129 -5.23 -5.64 18.10
CA ASN A 129 -3.94 -6.20 18.45
C ASN A 129 -4.08 -6.86 19.83
N TYR A 130 -4.49 -8.14 19.88
CA TYR A 130 -4.72 -8.92 21.11
C TYR A 130 -3.44 -9.23 21.91
N ASN A 131 -2.27 -8.69 21.52
CA ASN A 131 -0.99 -8.87 22.20
C ASN A 131 -0.76 -7.83 23.32
N TYR A 132 -1.71 -7.73 24.24
CA TYR A 132 -1.48 -7.16 25.57
C TYR A 132 -1.81 -8.22 26.64
N LYS A 133 -1.19 -9.40 26.53
CA LYS A 133 -1.07 -10.27 27.69
C LYS A 133 -0.14 -9.56 28.68
N LEU A 134 -0.76 -9.07 29.76
CA LEU A 134 -0.12 -8.67 31.00
C LEU A 134 0.71 -9.87 31.50
N THR A 135 2.02 -9.74 31.47
CA THR A 135 2.96 -10.44 32.37
C THR A 135 3.57 -9.39 33.27
#